data_AF-V4CQK3-F1
#
_entry.id   AF-V4CQK3-F1
#
_cell.length_a   1.000
_cell.length_b   1.000
_cell.length_c   1.000
_cell.angle_alpha   90.00
_cell.angle_beta   90.00
_cell.angle_gamma   90.00
#
_symmetry.space_group_name_H-M   'P 1'
#
loop_
_entity.id
_entity.type
_entity.pdbx_description
1 polymer ?
#
loop_
_entity_poly.entity_id
_entity_poly.type
_entity_poly.pdbx_seq_one_letter_code
_entity_poly.pdbx_strand_id
1 'polypeptide(L)'
;MAGLILIVLVLPLTVSSQDDPCNSYRMLSDDGGRSINCSLYYSESHDRFIAEGWRRVQLESTGEDLTMPTECVPHGFCGSHSNVWLNGTHPTVEDGIVDRMGCLSMFSSCCKVEYPIQIKNCTDYMVYNLMRTFGSDERYCFGDSTYCYQTSRPTTVSSTTKKYESLSTAIVDNDANHEKSSPTDPYNHPGNQRPTNGHGKHGFVQDLRHYKTDELVLILGVCLSVTIALLIILVFGIFLYLRQRKIGPKYDMNTKPTKA
;
A
#
# COMPACT_ATOMS: atom_id res chain seq x y z
N MET A 1 22.23 -59.41 -0.19
CA MET A 1 22.61 -57.98 -0.06
C MET A 1 21.52 -57.16 -0.75
N ALA A 2 20.43 -56.88 -0.03
CA ALA A 2 19.34 -56.05 -0.55
C ALA A 2 19.57 -54.63 -0.03
N GLY A 3 20.03 -53.74 -0.91
CA GLY A 3 20.22 -52.33 -0.58
C GLY A 3 18.87 -51.65 -0.33
N LEU A 4 18.66 -51.20 0.90
CA LEU A 4 17.62 -50.23 1.22
C LEU A 4 17.99 -48.91 0.53
N ILE A 5 17.30 -48.59 -0.57
CA ILE A 5 17.34 -47.25 -1.15
C ILE A 5 16.40 -46.39 -0.29
N LEU A 6 17.00 -45.59 0.60
CA LEU A 6 16.33 -44.54 1.35
C LEU A 6 15.96 -43.44 0.34
N ILE A 7 14.74 -43.48 -0.20
CA ILE A 7 14.19 -42.37 -0.99
C ILE A 7 13.89 -41.25 0.01
N VAL A 8 14.86 -40.36 0.18
CA VAL A 8 14.64 -39.07 0.85
C VAL A 8 13.72 -38.28 -0.07
N LEU A 9 12.44 -38.20 0.29
CA LEU A 9 11.49 -37.26 -0.29
C LEU A 9 11.98 -35.85 0.07
N VAL A 10 12.79 -35.27 -0.80
CA VAL A 10 13.08 -33.83 -0.79
C VAL A 10 11.80 -33.18 -1.28
N LEU A 11 10.89 -32.86 -0.34
CA LEU A 11 9.79 -31.95 -0.63
C LEU A 11 10.44 -30.65 -1.11
N PRO A 12 10.18 -30.17 -2.34
CA PRO A 12 10.63 -28.86 -2.73
C PRO A 12 9.91 -27.88 -1.80
N LEU A 13 10.65 -27.34 -0.82
CA LEU A 13 10.28 -26.12 -0.14
C LEU A 13 10.24 -25.06 -1.24
N THR A 14 9.07 -24.83 -1.82
CA THR A 14 8.84 -23.64 -2.64
C THR A 14 8.87 -22.47 -1.67
N VAL A 15 10.07 -21.94 -1.43
CA VAL A 15 10.25 -20.62 -0.85
C VAL A 15 9.53 -19.68 -1.80
N SER A 16 8.36 -19.18 -1.39
CA SER A 16 7.76 -18.03 -2.05
C SER A 16 8.74 -16.89 -1.84
N SER A 17 9.57 -16.58 -2.85
CA SER A 17 10.37 -15.37 -2.82
C SER A 17 9.38 -14.22 -2.95
N GLN A 18 8.91 -13.70 -1.82
CA GLN A 18 8.20 -12.43 -1.82
C GLN A 18 9.18 -11.42 -2.43
N ASP A 19 8.86 -10.90 -3.61
CA ASP A 19 9.72 -9.94 -4.30
C ASP A 19 10.07 -8.82 -3.33
N ASP A 20 11.36 -8.49 -3.25
CA ASP A 20 11.82 -7.41 -2.38
C ASP A 20 11.10 -6.11 -2.79
N PRO A 21 10.33 -5.48 -1.89
CA PRO A 21 9.57 -4.29 -2.24
C PRO A 21 10.46 -3.09 -2.57
N CYS A 22 11.77 -3.15 -2.30
CA CYS A 22 12.74 -2.17 -2.82
C CYS A 22 12.97 -2.29 -4.31
N ASN A 23 12.62 -3.42 -4.94
CA ASN A 23 12.73 -3.66 -6.39
C ASN A 23 11.36 -3.79 -7.08
N SER A 24 10.28 -3.88 -6.31
CA SER A 24 8.91 -4.09 -6.81
C SER A 24 7.92 -3.19 -6.08
N TYR A 25 7.88 -1.91 -6.48
CA TYR A 25 6.96 -0.90 -5.95
C TYR A 25 6.32 -0.08 -7.09
N ARG A 26 5.20 0.56 -6.79
CA ARG A 26 4.58 1.55 -7.69
C ARG A 26 4.94 2.97 -7.23
N MET A 27 5.21 3.85 -8.17
CA MET A 27 5.39 5.27 -7.85
C MET A 27 4.07 5.90 -7.40
N LEU A 28 4.14 6.71 -6.34
CA LEU A 28 3.10 7.66 -5.97
C LEU A 28 3.68 9.07 -6.17
N SER A 29 3.38 9.67 -7.32
CA SER A 29 3.73 11.07 -7.62
C SER A 29 2.87 11.99 -6.75
N ASP A 30 3.51 12.80 -5.93
CA ASP A 30 2.85 13.82 -5.12
C ASP A 30 3.02 15.20 -5.76
N ASP A 31 1.91 15.91 -5.95
CA ASP A 31 1.88 17.28 -6.46
C ASP A 31 2.26 18.32 -5.38
N GLY A 32 2.68 17.86 -4.19
CA GLY A 32 2.87 18.66 -2.99
C GLY A 32 1.61 18.72 -2.11
N GLY A 33 0.48 18.16 -2.57
CA GLY A 33 -0.77 18.14 -1.83
C GLY A 33 -0.74 17.26 -0.58
N ARG A 34 0.18 16.28 -0.47
CA ARG A 34 0.31 15.41 0.72
C ARG A 34 1.14 16.02 1.85
N SER A 35 1.75 17.18 1.62
CA SER A 35 2.60 17.85 2.60
C SER A 35 1.83 18.21 3.89
N ILE A 36 2.51 18.09 5.02
CA ILE A 36 1.99 18.58 6.32
C ILE A 36 1.74 20.09 6.34
N ASN A 37 2.33 20.83 5.41
CA ASN A 37 2.11 22.26 5.24
C ASN A 37 0.96 22.59 4.27
N CYS A 38 0.34 21.56 3.66
CA CYS A 38 -0.75 21.73 2.70
C CYS A 38 -2.12 21.70 3.36
N SER A 39 -2.73 22.88 3.53
CA SER A 39 -4.11 22.99 3.98
C SER A 39 -5.09 22.48 2.91
N LEU A 40 -6.16 21.82 3.36
CA LEU A 40 -7.28 21.34 2.53
C LEU A 40 -7.90 22.44 1.64
N TYR A 41 -7.75 23.71 2.03
CA TYR A 41 -8.26 24.84 1.26
C TYR A 41 -7.57 24.97 -0.11
N TYR A 42 -6.32 24.53 -0.23
CA TYR A 42 -5.51 24.68 -1.44
C TYR A 42 -5.50 23.45 -2.33
N SER A 43 -5.66 22.27 -1.74
CA SER A 43 -5.75 20.98 -2.44
C SER A 43 -6.70 20.10 -1.64
N GLU A 44 -7.73 19.56 -2.28
CA GLU A 44 -8.64 18.61 -1.66
C GLU A 44 -8.59 17.30 -2.45
N SER A 45 -8.15 16.23 -1.79
CA SER A 45 -8.05 14.89 -2.37
C SER A 45 -8.18 13.80 -1.30
N HIS A 46 -8.21 12.54 -1.73
CA HIS A 46 -8.42 11.39 -0.86
C HIS A 46 -7.78 10.10 -1.43
N ASP A 47 -7.51 9.15 -0.54
CA ASP A 47 -6.88 7.87 -0.86
C ASP A 47 -7.84 6.67 -0.86
N ARG A 48 -9.15 6.90 -0.90
CA ARG A 48 -10.16 5.80 -0.99
C ARG A 48 -9.97 4.91 -2.23
N PHE A 49 -9.34 5.45 -3.28
CA PHE A 49 -9.05 4.75 -4.53
C PHE A 49 -7.56 4.57 -4.79
N ILE A 50 -6.70 4.77 -3.79
CA ILE A 50 -5.29 4.40 -3.93
C ILE A 50 -5.22 2.89 -4.20
N ALA A 51 -4.52 2.47 -5.26
CA ALA A 51 -4.27 1.06 -5.49
C ALA A 51 -3.38 0.51 -4.35
N GLU A 52 -3.87 -0.50 -3.64
CA GLU A 52 -3.16 -1.05 -2.49
C GLU A 52 -1.82 -1.67 -2.90
N GLY A 53 -0.87 -1.70 -1.96
CA GLY A 53 0.45 -2.29 -2.16
C GLY A 53 1.61 -1.32 -1.92
N TRP A 54 2.81 -1.79 -2.25
CA TRP A 54 4.07 -1.07 -2.06
C TRP A 54 4.18 0.18 -2.92
N ARG A 55 4.41 1.33 -2.27
CA ARG A 55 4.59 2.65 -2.89
C ARG A 55 5.91 3.29 -2.48
N ARG A 56 6.61 3.87 -3.46
CA ARG A 56 7.64 4.91 -3.24
C ARG A 56 7.00 6.25 -3.56
N VAL A 57 7.13 7.23 -2.66
CA VAL A 57 6.48 8.53 -2.80
C VAL A 57 7.50 9.57 -3.18
N GLN A 58 7.24 10.34 -4.22
CA GLN A 58 8.13 11.41 -4.68
C GLN A 58 7.37 12.70 -4.94
N LEU A 59 8.00 13.83 -4.64
CA LEU A 59 7.51 15.14 -5.04
C LEU A 59 7.70 15.30 -6.56
N GLU A 60 6.62 15.53 -7.29
CA GLU A 60 6.60 15.59 -8.76
C GLU A 60 7.54 16.67 -9.31
N SER A 61 7.64 17.81 -8.63
CA SER A 61 8.40 18.97 -9.10
C SER A 61 9.93 18.82 -8.97
N THR A 62 10.41 18.03 -8.01
CA THR A 62 11.84 17.90 -7.69
C THR A 62 12.37 16.46 -7.87
N GLY A 63 11.50 15.46 -7.85
CA GLY A 63 11.87 14.04 -7.77
C GLY A 63 12.36 13.61 -6.39
N GLU A 64 12.21 14.45 -5.37
CA GLU A 64 12.62 14.16 -3.99
C GLU A 64 11.75 13.07 -3.36
N ASP A 65 12.36 12.10 -2.70
CA ASP A 65 11.64 11.07 -1.95
C ASP A 65 11.02 11.61 -0.66
N LEU A 66 9.74 11.33 -0.47
CA LEU A 66 8.98 11.82 0.66
C LEU A 66 8.71 10.70 1.66
N THR A 67 8.81 11.03 2.94
CA THR A 67 8.46 10.12 4.05
C THR A 67 7.19 10.58 4.76
N MET A 68 6.45 9.63 5.33
CA MET A 68 5.32 9.97 6.20
C MET A 68 5.79 10.74 7.44
N PRO A 69 5.08 11.77 7.91
CA PRO A 69 5.39 12.42 9.18
C PRO A 69 5.18 11.44 10.35
N THR A 70 6.05 11.48 11.35
CA THR A 70 6.00 10.63 12.56
C THR A 70 5.34 11.31 13.76
N GLU A 71 4.88 12.55 13.57
CA GLU A 71 4.19 13.34 14.58
C GLU A 71 2.76 13.64 14.14
N CYS A 72 1.91 13.92 15.12
CA CYS A 72 0.52 14.24 14.84
C CYS A 72 0.40 15.44 13.90
N VAL A 73 -0.22 15.20 12.75
CA VAL A 73 -0.58 16.26 11.81
C VAL A 73 -1.98 16.74 12.13
N PRO A 74 -2.22 18.05 12.26
CA PRO A 74 -3.56 18.56 12.55
C PRO A 74 -4.59 18.19 11.48
N HIS A 75 -5.85 18.05 11.88
CA HIS A 75 -6.96 17.88 10.94
C HIS A 75 -7.00 19.05 9.93
N GLY A 76 -7.30 18.74 8.66
CA GLY A 76 -7.38 19.72 7.58
C GLY A 76 -6.07 20.02 6.85
N PHE A 77 -5.03 19.21 7.08
CA PHE A 77 -3.75 19.25 6.37
C PHE A 77 -3.53 18.00 5.51
N CYS A 78 -2.43 17.99 4.76
CA CYS A 78 -2.13 16.99 3.73
C CYS A 78 -3.20 16.97 2.64
N GLY A 79 -3.76 18.15 2.33
CA GLY A 79 -4.73 18.34 1.26
C GLY A 79 -5.98 17.47 1.41
N SER A 80 -6.44 17.27 2.65
CA SER A 80 -7.61 16.45 2.98
C SER A 80 -8.23 16.91 4.30
N HIS A 81 -9.48 16.50 4.57
CA HIS A 81 -10.13 16.80 5.84
C HIS A 81 -9.45 16.01 6.97
N SER A 82 -9.39 14.68 6.82
CA SER A 82 -8.73 13.79 7.75
C SER A 82 -7.45 13.26 7.11
N ASN A 83 -6.41 13.05 7.90
CA ASN A 83 -5.13 12.64 7.35
C ASN A 83 -4.46 11.55 8.18
N VAL A 84 -3.69 10.70 7.50
CA VAL A 84 -2.99 9.59 8.13
C VAL A 84 -1.50 9.93 8.22
N TRP A 85 -0.99 9.97 9.45
CA TRP A 85 0.44 10.12 9.77
C TRP A 85 0.96 8.84 10.43
N LEU A 86 2.28 8.63 10.46
CA LEU A 86 2.88 7.39 10.96
C LEU A 86 3.01 7.41 12.48
N ASN A 87 2.34 6.50 13.19
CA ASN A 87 2.52 6.31 14.62
C ASN A 87 3.73 5.38 14.89
N GLY A 88 4.86 6.00 15.24
CA GLY A 88 6.11 5.32 15.53
C GLY A 88 7.28 5.91 14.75
N THR A 89 8.34 5.13 14.57
CA THR A 89 9.53 5.55 13.84
C THR A 89 9.68 4.79 12.52
N HIS A 90 10.35 5.43 11.57
CA HIS A 90 10.78 4.77 10.35
C HIS A 90 11.83 3.68 10.64
N PRO A 91 11.82 2.57 9.89
CA PRO A 91 12.83 1.51 10.03
C PRO A 91 14.22 1.96 9.59
N THR A 92 15.24 1.35 10.17
CA THR A 92 16.59 1.32 9.61
C THR A 92 16.67 0.30 8.48
N VAL A 93 17.79 0.24 7.76
CA VAL A 93 17.99 -0.74 6.67
C VAL A 93 17.99 -2.17 7.24
N GLU A 94 18.59 -2.34 8.43
CA GLU A 94 18.74 -3.62 9.12
C GLU A 94 17.42 -4.20 9.63
N ASP A 95 16.43 -3.34 9.89
CA ASP A 95 15.10 -3.76 10.38
C ASP A 95 14.29 -4.52 9.32
N GLY A 96 14.62 -4.37 8.04
CA GLY A 96 13.88 -5.00 6.94
C GLY A 96 12.45 -4.47 6.81
N ILE A 97 11.48 -5.37 6.58
CA ILE A 97 10.06 -5.02 6.54
C ILE A 97 9.54 -4.97 7.97
N VAL A 98 8.99 -3.83 8.38
CA VAL A 98 8.37 -3.64 9.69
C VAL A 98 6.90 -3.28 9.57
N ASP A 99 6.10 -3.78 10.51
CA ASP A 99 4.72 -3.36 10.68
C ASP A 99 4.67 -2.11 11.58
N ARG A 100 3.83 -1.15 11.19
CA ARG A 100 3.51 0.08 11.91
C ARG A 100 2.03 0.37 11.81
N MET A 101 1.56 1.34 12.59
CA MET A 101 0.22 1.89 12.45
C MET A 101 0.31 3.33 11.93
N GLY A 102 -0.50 3.65 10.93
CA GLY A 102 -0.85 5.02 10.61
C GLY A 102 -2.01 5.47 11.49
N CYS A 103 -1.94 6.66 12.06
CA CYS A 103 -3.00 7.26 12.86
C CYS A 103 -3.76 8.29 12.02
N LEU A 104 -5.08 8.15 11.97
CA LEU A 104 -5.96 9.11 11.32
C LEU A 104 -6.26 10.28 12.27
N SER A 105 -5.76 11.46 11.94
CA SER A 105 -6.18 12.71 12.54
C SER A 105 -7.57 13.09 12.05
N MET A 106 -8.53 13.17 12.96
CA MET A 106 -9.93 13.48 12.67
C MET A 106 -10.53 14.33 13.80
N PHE A 107 -11.17 15.45 13.43
CA PHE A 107 -11.66 16.45 14.39
C PHE A 107 -10.55 16.92 15.35
N SER A 108 -10.76 16.76 16.66
CA SER A 108 -9.78 17.09 17.71
C SER A 108 -8.89 15.91 18.12
N SER A 109 -9.03 14.73 17.50
CA SER A 109 -8.21 13.55 17.81
C SER A 109 -7.07 13.41 16.81
N CYS A 110 -5.86 13.22 17.33
CA CYS A 110 -4.68 12.86 16.54
C CYS A 110 -4.68 11.40 16.05
N CYS A 111 -5.47 10.52 16.69
CA CYS A 111 -5.55 9.12 16.29
C CYS A 111 -6.96 8.60 16.58
N LYS A 112 -7.87 8.81 15.63
CA LYS A 112 -9.25 8.34 15.73
C LYS A 112 -9.42 6.91 15.22
N VAL A 113 -8.67 6.58 14.16
CA VAL A 113 -8.67 5.30 13.46
C VAL A 113 -7.22 4.94 13.14
N GLU A 114 -6.88 3.66 13.20
CA GLU A 114 -5.56 3.16 12.84
C GLU A 114 -5.60 2.43 11.48
N TYR A 115 -4.53 2.60 10.71
CA TYR A 115 -4.28 1.97 9.43
C TYR A 115 -3.04 1.10 9.54
N PRO A 116 -3.09 -0.23 9.32
CA PRO A 116 -1.87 -1.03 9.25
C PRO A 116 -1.03 -0.59 8.05
N ILE A 117 0.26 -0.34 8.28
CA ILE A 117 1.22 0.05 7.25
C ILE A 117 2.45 -0.81 7.42
N GLN A 118 2.92 -1.43 6.33
CA GLN A 118 4.25 -2.04 6.31
C GLN A 118 5.24 -1.07 5.67
N ILE A 119 6.44 -1.00 6.22
CA ILE A 119 7.47 -0.06 5.77
C ILE A 119 8.78 -0.81 5.62
N LYS A 120 9.54 -0.48 4.58
CA LYS A 120 10.92 -0.90 4.42
C LYS A 120 11.79 0.28 4.02
N ASN A 121 12.96 0.37 4.64
CA ASN A 121 14.01 1.28 4.24
C ASN A 121 14.88 0.61 3.16
N CYS A 122 14.95 1.22 1.98
CA CYS A 122 15.69 0.71 0.82
C CYS A 122 17.09 1.31 0.68
N THR A 123 17.62 1.91 1.74
CA THR A 123 18.88 2.66 1.84
C THR A 123 18.73 4.15 1.55
N ASP A 124 18.21 4.51 0.37
CA ASP A 124 18.06 5.90 -0.10
C ASP A 124 16.62 6.41 -0.08
N TYR A 125 15.63 5.51 -0.08
CA TYR A 125 14.21 5.83 0.02
C TYR A 125 13.46 4.84 0.90
N MET A 126 12.25 5.24 1.30
CA MET A 126 11.30 4.37 1.98
C MET A 126 10.25 3.85 0.99
N VAL A 127 9.83 2.61 1.19
CA VAL A 127 8.63 2.06 0.54
C VAL A 127 7.58 1.72 1.59
N TYR A 128 6.34 2.05 1.26
CA TYR A 128 5.18 1.91 2.15
C TYR A 128 4.16 0.98 1.50
N ASN A 129 3.78 -0.11 2.17
CA ASN A 129 2.65 -0.92 1.78
C ASN A 129 1.38 -0.25 2.31
N LEU A 130 0.68 0.44 1.42
CA LEU A 130 -0.50 1.24 1.77
C LEU A 130 -1.77 0.49 1.38
N MET A 131 -2.76 0.53 2.26
CA MET A 131 -4.13 0.13 1.94
C MET A 131 -4.98 1.35 1.60
N ARG A 132 -6.15 1.15 1.00
CA ARG A 132 -7.07 2.25 0.76
C ARG A 132 -7.62 2.81 2.06
N THR A 133 -7.85 4.12 2.09
CA THR A 133 -8.54 4.74 3.23
C THR A 133 -10.03 4.38 3.23
N PHE A 134 -10.63 4.34 4.41
CA PHE A 134 -12.04 3.99 4.58
C PHE A 134 -12.96 5.19 4.29
N GLY A 135 -12.55 6.40 4.68
CA GLY A 135 -13.28 7.66 4.45
C GLY A 135 -13.16 8.20 3.03
N SER A 136 -13.99 9.19 2.68
CA SER A 136 -14.00 9.82 1.33
C SER A 136 -13.10 11.06 1.28
N ASP A 137 -12.52 11.39 2.41
CA ASP A 137 -11.95 12.67 2.78
C ASP A 137 -10.73 12.42 3.68
N GLU A 138 -10.10 11.26 3.46
CA GLU A 138 -8.94 10.74 4.17
C GLU A 138 -7.78 10.54 3.21
N ARG A 139 -6.60 11.06 3.53
CA ARG A 139 -5.37 10.93 2.72
C ARG A 139 -4.15 10.66 3.59
N TYR A 140 -3.20 9.86 3.10
CA TYR A 140 -1.90 9.69 3.74
C TYR A 140 -1.03 10.94 3.53
N CYS A 141 -0.46 11.44 4.62
CA CYS A 141 0.50 12.54 4.61
C CYS A 141 1.89 12.07 4.18
N PHE A 142 2.59 12.91 3.42
CA PHE A 142 3.97 12.70 3.01
C PHE A 142 4.69 14.04 2.87
N GLY A 143 5.89 14.12 3.46
CA GLY A 143 6.76 15.28 3.36
C GLY A 143 6.24 16.54 4.05
N ASP A 144 7.04 17.59 3.95
CA ASP A 144 6.85 18.90 4.55
C ASP A 144 7.06 20.04 3.54
N SER A 145 6.96 19.72 2.25
CA SER A 145 7.09 20.69 1.16
C SER A 145 6.22 21.93 1.40
N THR A 146 6.81 23.12 1.24
CA THR A 146 6.05 24.38 1.25
C THR A 146 5.29 24.59 -0.06
N TYR A 147 5.57 23.78 -1.09
CA TYR A 147 4.86 23.79 -2.35
C TYR A 147 3.54 23.05 -2.18
N CYS A 148 2.46 23.82 -2.01
CA CYS A 148 1.10 23.33 -2.12
C CYS A 148 0.65 23.65 -3.54
N TYR A 149 0.41 22.64 -4.38
CA TYR A 149 -0.17 22.92 -5.69
C TYR A 149 -1.54 23.56 -5.49
N GLN A 150 -1.61 24.87 -5.74
CA GLN A 150 -2.86 25.44 -6.21
C GLN A 150 -3.11 24.72 -7.53
N THR A 151 -4.22 23.99 -7.65
CA THR A 151 -4.89 24.13 -8.93
C THR A 151 -5.13 25.62 -9.04
N SER A 152 -4.32 26.32 -9.84
CA SER A 152 -4.63 27.66 -10.27
C SER A 152 -5.94 27.54 -11.02
N ARG A 153 -7.06 27.54 -10.28
CA ARG A 153 -8.30 28.07 -10.78
C ARG A 153 -7.88 29.42 -11.33
N PRO A 154 -8.06 29.70 -12.63
CA PRO A 154 -7.84 31.05 -13.11
C PRO A 154 -8.83 31.90 -12.34
N THR A 155 -8.36 32.54 -11.27
CA THR A 155 -9.01 33.70 -10.73
C THR A 155 -8.85 34.70 -11.84
N THR A 156 -9.89 34.83 -12.66
CA THR A 156 -10.12 36.01 -13.46
C THR A 156 -10.25 37.15 -12.47
N VAL A 157 -9.12 37.65 -11.97
CA VAL A 157 -9.03 38.96 -11.38
C VAL A 157 -9.25 39.88 -12.57
N SER A 158 -10.51 40.22 -12.81
CA SER A 158 -10.86 41.35 -13.66
C SER A 158 -10.22 42.57 -13.02
N SER A 159 -9.02 42.88 -13.47
CA SER A 159 -8.33 44.13 -13.28
C SER A 159 -9.17 45.22 -13.94
N THR A 160 -10.18 45.72 -13.23
CA THR A 160 -10.71 47.05 -13.52
C THR A 160 -9.81 48.04 -12.80
N THR A 161 -8.71 48.39 -13.46
CA THR A 161 -7.98 49.63 -13.20
C THR A 161 -8.97 50.80 -13.30
N LYS A 162 -9.47 51.30 -12.17
CA LYS A 162 -9.99 52.66 -12.10
C LYS A 162 -8.80 53.59 -11.91
N LYS A 163 -8.41 54.21 -13.02
CA LYS A 163 -7.63 55.44 -13.08
C LYS A 163 -8.32 56.50 -12.23
N TYR A 164 -7.67 56.97 -11.18
CA TYR A 164 -7.99 58.27 -10.57
C TYR A 164 -6.69 59.06 -10.48
N GLU A 165 -6.60 60.11 -11.29
CA GLU A 165 -5.50 61.06 -11.33
C GLU A 165 -5.48 61.92 -10.05
N SER A 166 -4.27 62.39 -9.77
CA SER A 166 -3.77 63.07 -8.58
C SER A 166 -4.58 64.29 -8.10
N LEU A 167 -4.58 64.50 -6.78
CA LEU A 167 -4.38 65.84 -6.24
C LEU A 167 -3.59 65.79 -4.91
N SER A 168 -2.48 66.53 -4.90
CA SER A 168 -1.49 66.68 -3.83
C SER A 168 -1.95 67.60 -2.71
N THR A 169 -1.63 67.29 -1.45
CA THR A 169 -0.98 68.25 -0.52
C THR A 169 -0.36 67.50 0.67
N ALA A 170 0.87 67.87 1.05
CA ALA A 170 1.60 67.37 2.20
C ALA A 170 1.35 68.22 3.45
N ILE A 171 1.23 67.60 4.64
CA ILE A 171 1.57 68.21 5.93
C ILE A 171 2.17 67.12 6.85
N VAL A 172 3.22 67.52 7.56
CA VAL A 172 4.08 66.81 8.52
C VAL A 172 3.44 66.85 9.92
N ASP A 173 3.48 65.74 10.68
CA ASP A 173 4.06 65.64 12.04
C ASP A 173 3.58 64.40 12.83
N ASN A 174 4.46 63.96 13.73
CA ASN A 174 4.40 62.81 14.63
C ASN A 174 3.27 62.92 15.68
N ASP A 175 2.77 61.77 16.19
CA ASP A 175 2.94 61.42 17.62
C ASP A 175 2.30 60.08 18.04
N ALA A 176 2.72 59.66 19.24
CA ALA A 176 2.69 58.36 19.88
C ALA A 176 1.33 57.81 20.39
N ASN A 177 1.35 56.48 20.63
CA ASN A 177 0.64 55.69 21.66
C ASN A 177 -0.91 55.61 21.63
N HIS A 178 -1.50 54.40 21.63
CA HIS A 178 -1.80 53.60 22.84
C HIS A 178 -2.76 52.41 22.52
N GLU A 179 -2.59 51.32 23.27
CA GLU A 179 -3.57 50.29 23.69
C GLU A 179 -4.17 49.22 22.73
N LYS A 180 -3.63 48.00 22.87
CA LYS A 180 -4.27 46.76 23.36
C LYS A 180 -5.75 46.50 23.01
N SER A 181 -5.98 45.52 22.14
CA SER A 181 -7.13 44.61 22.22
C SER A 181 -6.93 43.36 21.35
N SER A 182 -6.86 42.19 21.99
CA SER A 182 -7.31 40.91 21.40
C SER A 182 -8.85 40.97 21.33
N PRO A 183 -9.55 40.44 20.31
CA PRO A 183 -9.91 39.02 20.33
C PRO A 183 -10.26 38.34 18.98
N THR A 184 -10.50 37.03 19.09
CA THR A 184 -11.46 36.17 18.34
C THR A 184 -11.11 35.55 16.99
N ASP A 185 -11.10 34.22 17.01
CA ASP A 185 -11.43 33.25 15.94
C ASP A 185 -12.53 33.73 14.98
N PRO A 186 -12.37 33.48 13.67
CA PRO A 186 -13.49 33.50 12.74
C PRO A 186 -13.70 32.12 12.09
N TYR A 187 -14.32 31.19 12.84
CA TYR A 187 -15.15 30.19 12.17
C TYR A 187 -16.46 30.87 11.77
N ASN A 188 -16.60 31.17 10.47
CA ASN A 188 -17.90 31.52 9.91
C ASN A 188 -18.10 30.79 8.57
N HIS A 189 -18.95 29.77 8.61
CA HIS A 189 -19.56 29.15 7.45
C HIS A 189 -20.58 30.11 6.82
N PRO A 190 -20.68 30.09 5.48
CA PRO A 190 -21.98 30.12 4.83
C PRO A 190 -22.13 28.89 3.93
N GLY A 191 -23.20 28.13 4.16
CA GLY A 191 -23.67 27.17 3.19
C GLY A 191 -24.28 27.87 1.97
N ASN A 192 -24.06 27.34 0.77
CA ASN A 192 -25.15 26.80 -0.05
C ASN A 192 -24.64 26.16 -1.35
N GLN A 193 -25.44 25.19 -1.79
CA GLN A 193 -25.69 24.78 -3.18
C GLN A 193 -24.67 23.90 -3.92
N ARG A 194 -24.99 22.61 -3.84
CA ARG A 194 -24.78 21.53 -4.79
C ARG A 194 -25.03 21.94 -6.26
N PRO A 195 -24.11 21.60 -7.18
CA PRO A 195 -24.43 21.25 -8.55
C PRO A 195 -24.29 19.73 -8.75
N THR A 196 -25.39 19.07 -9.09
CA THR A 196 -25.34 17.74 -9.71
C THR A 196 -24.93 17.89 -11.16
N ASN A 197 -23.87 17.22 -11.60
CA ASN A 197 -23.70 16.85 -13.00
C ASN A 197 -22.91 15.54 -13.10
N GLY A 198 -23.43 14.63 -13.91
CA GLY A 198 -22.89 13.30 -14.11
C GLY A 198 -21.92 13.18 -15.28
N HIS A 199 -21.60 11.90 -15.51
CA HIS A 199 -20.88 11.28 -16.62
C HIS A 199 -19.35 11.28 -16.59
N GLY A 200 -18.85 10.05 -16.43
CA GLY A 200 -17.46 9.68 -16.63
C GLY A 200 -17.22 8.20 -16.31
N LYS A 201 -17.99 7.29 -16.94
CA LYS A 201 -17.63 5.86 -16.94
C LYS A 201 -16.38 5.72 -17.82
N HIS A 202 -15.23 5.46 -17.21
CA HIS A 202 -14.13 4.76 -17.88
C HIS A 202 -13.70 3.60 -16.99
N GLY A 203 -13.78 2.41 -17.58
CA GLY A 203 -13.66 1.14 -16.88
C GLY A 203 -12.26 0.89 -16.34
N PHE A 204 -12.22 0.12 -15.25
CA PHE A 204 -11.08 -0.72 -14.91
C PHE A 204 -11.61 -2.05 -14.40
N VAL A 205 -11.95 -2.93 -15.35
CA VAL A 205 -12.17 -4.36 -15.09
C VAL A 205 -10.87 -5.06 -15.43
N GLN A 206 -9.92 -5.10 -14.49
CA GLN A 206 -8.79 -6.05 -14.49
C GLN A 206 -7.96 -5.83 -13.22
N ASP A 207 -8.31 -6.53 -12.14
CA ASP A 207 -7.26 -6.98 -11.20
C ASP A 207 -7.67 -8.14 -10.28
N LEU A 208 -8.94 -8.56 -10.26
CA LEU A 208 -9.32 -9.82 -9.59
C LEU A 208 -8.83 -11.10 -10.31
N ARG A 209 -8.27 -10.98 -11.53
CA ARG A 209 -7.76 -12.16 -12.26
C ARG A 209 -6.36 -12.57 -11.83
N HIS A 210 -5.53 -11.66 -11.30
CA HIS A 210 -4.15 -12.00 -10.96
C HIS A 210 -4.04 -12.65 -9.56
N TYR A 211 -4.76 -12.11 -8.57
CA TYR A 211 -4.83 -12.71 -7.22
C TYR A 211 -5.42 -14.14 -7.23
N LYS A 212 -6.36 -14.42 -8.14
CA LYS A 212 -7.00 -15.75 -8.23
C LYS A 212 -6.17 -16.76 -9.02
N THR A 213 -5.27 -16.33 -9.91
CA THR A 213 -4.43 -17.24 -10.69
C THR A 213 -3.35 -17.89 -9.85
N ASP A 214 -2.78 -17.19 -8.87
CA ASP A 214 -1.67 -17.72 -8.06
C ASP A 214 -2.17 -18.81 -7.09
N GLU A 215 -3.31 -18.59 -6.44
CA GLU A 215 -4.00 -19.61 -5.63
C GLU A 215 -4.37 -20.86 -6.45
N LEU A 216 -4.86 -20.67 -7.69
CA LEU A 216 -5.20 -21.79 -8.57
C LEU A 216 -3.96 -22.56 -9.03
N VAL A 217 -2.86 -21.88 -9.34
CA VAL A 217 -1.59 -22.51 -9.72
C VAL A 217 -1.02 -23.32 -8.56
N LEU A 218 -1.09 -22.80 -7.33
CA LEU A 218 -0.67 -23.52 -6.12
C LEU A 218 -1.53 -24.76 -5.89
N ILE A 219 -2.86 -24.65 -5.95
CA ILE A 219 -3.77 -25.79 -5.78
C ILE A 219 -3.51 -26.86 -6.85
N LEU A 220 -3.39 -26.45 -8.13
CA LEU A 220 -3.11 -27.39 -9.22
C LEU A 220 -1.74 -28.06 -9.07
N GLY A 221 -0.72 -27.34 -8.62
CA GLY A 221 0.61 -27.88 -8.34
C GLY A 221 0.58 -28.94 -7.21
N VAL A 222 -0.10 -28.65 -6.11
CA VAL A 222 -0.28 -29.60 -5.00
C VAL A 222 -1.05 -30.84 -5.47
N CYS A 223 -2.17 -30.67 -6.18
CA CYS A 223 -2.94 -31.79 -6.72
C CYS A 223 -2.12 -32.67 -7.67
N LEU A 224 -1.33 -32.07 -8.56
CA LEU A 224 -0.48 -32.81 -9.49
C LEU A 224 0.62 -33.58 -8.73
N SER A 225 1.21 -33.00 -7.69
CA SER A 225 2.22 -33.68 -6.89
C SER A 225 1.67 -34.90 -6.14
N VAL A 226 0.47 -34.78 -5.54
CA VAL A 226 -0.19 -35.88 -4.82
C VAL A 226 -0.59 -37.00 -5.77
N THR A 227 -1.13 -36.65 -6.93
CA THR A 227 -1.51 -37.65 -7.95
C THR A 227 -0.31 -38.43 -8.48
N ILE A 228 0.81 -37.74 -8.77
CA ILE A 228 2.05 -38.41 -9.18
C ILE A 228 2.56 -39.34 -8.08
N ALA A 229 2.54 -38.90 -6.82
CA ALA A 229 2.96 -39.73 -5.69
C ALA A 229 2.12 -41.01 -5.54
N LEU A 230 0.80 -40.91 -5.68
CA LEU A 230 -0.11 -42.06 -5.65
C LEU A 230 0.15 -43.03 -6.80
N LEU A 231 0.40 -42.52 -8.02
CA LEU A 231 0.74 -43.36 -9.17
C LEU A 231 2.06 -44.11 -8.96
N ILE A 232 3.08 -43.46 -8.40
CA ILE A 232 4.37 -44.10 -8.08
C ILE A 232 4.15 -45.23 -7.06
N ILE A 233 3.37 -44.99 -6.00
CA ILE A 233 3.05 -46.00 -4.98
C ILE A 233 2.31 -47.19 -5.61
N LEU A 234 1.33 -46.94 -6.48
CA LEU A 234 0.58 -47.99 -7.17
C LEU A 234 1.49 -48.82 -8.10
N VAL A 235 2.30 -48.17 -8.92
CA VAL A 235 3.22 -48.87 -9.84
C VAL A 235 4.24 -49.71 -9.07
N PHE A 236 4.80 -49.16 -7.98
CA PHE A 236 5.73 -49.89 -7.13
C PHE A 236 5.04 -51.06 -6.42
N GLY A 237 3.82 -50.87 -5.92
CA GLY A 237 3.00 -51.93 -5.33
C GLY A 237 2.71 -53.06 -6.32
N ILE A 238 2.33 -52.73 -7.56
CA ILE A 238 2.12 -53.70 -8.64
C ILE A 238 3.43 -54.43 -8.96
N PHE A 239 4.55 -53.72 -9.05
CA PHE A 239 5.85 -54.35 -9.31
C PHE A 239 6.25 -55.33 -8.20
N LEU A 240 6.07 -54.96 -6.92
CA LEU A 240 6.30 -55.85 -5.79
C LEU A 240 5.36 -57.06 -5.81
N TYR A 241 4.08 -56.85 -6.10
CA TYR A 241 3.07 -57.90 -6.23
C TYR A 241 3.44 -58.92 -7.34
N LEU A 242 3.82 -58.42 -8.51
CA LEU A 242 4.26 -59.26 -9.63
C LEU A 242 5.57 -59.99 -9.33
N ARG A 243 6.49 -59.37 -8.60
CA ARG A 243 7.75 -59.99 -8.17
C ARG A 243 7.50 -61.14 -7.19
N GLN A 244 6.58 -60.96 -6.23
CA GLN A 244 6.18 -62.03 -5.31
C GLN A 244 5.53 -63.21 -6.06
N ARG A 245 4.69 -62.93 -7.07
CA ARG A 245 4.06 -63.98 -7.90
C ARG A 245 5.07 -64.81 -8.69
N LYS A 246 6.17 -64.22 -9.15
CA LYS A 246 7.25 -64.95 -9.85
C LYS A 246 8.09 -65.84 -8.93
N ILE A 247 7.93 -65.75 -7.61
CA ILE A 247 8.68 -66.51 -6.59
C ILE A 247 7.78 -67.60 -5.92
N GLY A 248 6.57 -67.86 -6.44
CA GLY A 248 5.70 -68.94 -5.97
C GLY A 248 6.33 -70.35 -6.10
N PRO A 249 5.92 -71.33 -5.26
CA PRO A 249 6.73 -72.48 -4.86
C PRO A 249 7.01 -73.46 -6.01
N LYS A 250 8.28 -73.87 -6.13
CA LYS A 250 8.65 -75.08 -6.90
C LYS A 250 7.98 -76.29 -6.24
N TYR A 251 6.98 -76.86 -6.92
CA TYR A 251 6.48 -78.19 -6.58
C TYR A 251 7.57 -79.22 -6.94
N ASP A 252 8.10 -79.89 -5.93
CA ASP A 252 9.07 -80.97 -6.08
C ASP A 252 8.36 -82.25 -6.53
N MET A 253 8.53 -82.63 -7.80
CA MET A 253 8.12 -83.93 -8.32
C MET A 253 9.18 -84.96 -7.95
N ASN A 254 9.17 -85.48 -6.73
CA ASN A 254 9.87 -86.73 -6.40
C ASN A 254 9.36 -87.36 -5.10
N THR A 255 8.18 -87.97 -5.15
CA THR A 255 7.82 -89.05 -4.22
C THR A 255 7.18 -90.19 -5.01
N LYS A 256 7.98 -91.23 -5.23
CA LYS A 256 7.59 -92.54 -5.76
C LYS A 256 6.68 -93.24 -4.73
N PRO A 257 5.60 -93.92 -5.14
CA PRO A 257 4.82 -94.74 -4.22
C PRO A 257 5.57 -96.05 -3.92
N THR A 258 5.90 -96.26 -2.65
CA THR A 258 6.36 -97.54 -2.12
C THR A 258 5.17 -98.47 -2.01
N LYS A 259 5.23 -99.63 -2.67
CA LYS A 259 4.29 -100.74 -2.48
C LYS A 259 4.53 -101.41 -1.13
N ALA A 260 3.46 -101.66 -0.39
CA ALA A 260 3.25 -102.85 0.45
C ALA A 260 1.73 -103.10 0.50
#